data_AF-A0A369ZQ07-F1
#
_entry.id   AF-A0A369ZQ07-F1
#
_cell.length_a   1.000
_cell.length_b   1.000
_cell.length_c   1.000
_cell.angle_alpha   90.00
_cell.angle_beta   90.00
_cell.angle_gamma   90.00
#
_symmetry.space_group_name_H-M   'P 1'
#
loop_
_entity.id
_entity.type
_entity.pdbx_description
1 polymer ?
#
loop_
_entity_poly.entity_id
_entity_poly.type
_entity_poly.pdbx_seq_one_letter_code
_entity_poly.pdbx_strand_id
1 'polypeptide(L)'
;MQKLYSKREPIKPYAFIRLHNEIKTVDIALKSVLPALKGGVIGFHSCSDGTKEYILEFCKKYPQFIPVEYPYDVIPSGDKRYMNNDFDINSRLDSYYNFIWDKLPKDEWIIKIDGDHIWNIEALESLCRLPIRKTDCIILSRINLHCDNGKCYIHRKYPIMEGGDSWILYNHNVRFLFNRGWNDGHFFAYERLPLPRKERKKILGICSNWNFPVVKNRRDDFKKDDGVLLKD
;
A
#
# COMPACT_ATOMS: atom_id res chain seq x y z
N MET A 1 18.76 13.16 5.62
CA MET A 1 18.64 12.34 6.84
C MET A 1 19.74 12.71 7.82
N GLN A 2 19.48 12.72 9.13
CA GLN A 2 20.51 12.95 10.14
C GLN A 2 21.63 11.91 10.00
N LYS A 3 22.90 12.34 10.02
CA LYS A 3 24.12 11.50 9.92
C LYS A 3 24.16 10.29 10.89
N LEU A 4 23.33 10.30 11.94
CA LEU A 4 23.20 9.19 12.88
C LEU A 4 22.63 7.91 12.25
N TYR A 5 21.68 8.02 11.33
CA TYR A 5 21.00 6.85 10.77
C TYR A 5 21.75 6.20 9.62
N SER A 6 22.65 6.93 8.94
CA SER A 6 23.35 6.44 7.75
C SER A 6 24.30 5.27 8.02
N LYS A 7 24.73 5.09 9.28
CA LYS A 7 25.61 3.99 9.69
C LYS A 7 24.86 2.74 10.16
N ARG A 8 23.53 2.81 10.28
CA ARG A 8 22.72 1.66 10.70
C ARG A 8 22.44 0.76 9.52
N GLU A 9 22.48 -0.54 9.75
CA GLU A 9 21.93 -1.48 8.79
C GLU A 9 20.41 -1.30 8.68
N PRO A 10 19.87 -1.19 7.46
CA PRO A 10 18.43 -1.15 7.26
C PRO A 10 17.80 -2.48 7.68
N ILE A 11 16.62 -2.43 8.29
CA ILE A 11 15.79 -3.64 8.39
C ILE A 11 15.41 -4.11 6.97
N LYS A 12 15.18 -5.41 6.80
CA LYS A 12 14.58 -5.96 5.58
C LYS A 12 13.18 -6.48 5.89
N PRO A 13 12.12 -5.68 5.64
CA PRO A 13 10.76 -6.11 5.93
C PRO A 13 10.27 -7.16 4.93
N TYR A 14 9.24 -7.91 5.34
CA TYR A 14 8.37 -8.63 4.40
C TYR A 14 7.33 -7.67 3.83
N ALA A 15 7.00 -7.84 2.56
CA ALA A 15 5.95 -7.04 1.92
C ALA A 15 4.57 -7.65 2.17
N PHE A 16 3.64 -6.81 2.60
CA PHE A 16 2.21 -7.06 2.53
C PHE A 16 1.67 -6.35 1.28
N ILE A 17 1.32 -7.13 0.26
CA ILE A 17 0.85 -6.63 -1.03
C ILE A 17 -0.57 -7.13 -1.28
N ARG A 18 -1.41 -6.27 -1.85
CA ARG A 18 -2.72 -6.63 -2.37
C ARG A 18 -2.91 -6.08 -3.77
N LEU A 19 -3.42 -6.91 -4.66
CA LEU A 19 -3.59 -6.57 -6.06
C LEU A 19 -4.99 -6.99 -6.53
N HIS A 20 -5.62 -6.11 -7.31
CA HIS A 20 -6.85 -6.41 -8.01
C HIS A 20 -6.88 -5.55 -9.28
N ASN A 21 -6.70 -6.19 -10.42
CA ASN A 21 -6.65 -5.54 -11.74
C ASN A 21 -5.64 -4.38 -11.84
N GLU A 22 -4.37 -4.69 -11.60
CA GLU A 22 -3.24 -3.75 -11.55
C GLU A 22 -2.21 -4.01 -12.67
N ILE A 23 -2.59 -4.68 -13.77
CA ILE A 23 -1.64 -5.20 -14.77
C ILE A 23 -0.72 -4.12 -15.36
N LYS A 24 -1.21 -2.89 -15.45
CA LYS A 24 -0.50 -1.75 -16.03
C LYS A 24 0.71 -1.29 -15.18
N THR A 25 0.68 -1.50 -13.87
CA THR A 25 1.65 -0.93 -12.92
C THR A 25 2.36 -1.97 -12.06
N VAL A 26 1.78 -3.16 -11.90
CA VAL A 26 2.28 -4.20 -10.99
C VAL A 26 3.74 -4.56 -11.24
N ASP A 27 4.18 -4.62 -12.50
CA ASP A 27 5.54 -5.05 -12.82
C ASP A 27 6.60 -4.09 -12.29
N ILE A 28 6.46 -2.81 -12.61
CA ILE A 28 7.38 -1.79 -12.15
C ILE A 28 7.25 -1.56 -10.64
N ALA A 29 6.04 -1.64 -10.09
CA ALA A 29 5.80 -1.49 -8.66
C ALA A 29 6.56 -2.55 -7.86
N LEU A 30 6.39 -3.83 -8.18
CA LEU A 30 7.07 -4.92 -7.49
C LEU A 30 8.59 -4.89 -7.69
N LYS A 31 9.06 -4.67 -8.93
CA LYS A 31 10.50 -4.62 -9.22
C LYS A 31 11.21 -3.48 -8.48
N SER A 32 10.56 -2.33 -8.31
CA SER A 32 11.15 -1.16 -7.65
C SER A 32 11.47 -1.37 -6.16
N VAL A 33 10.83 -2.35 -5.50
CA VAL A 33 11.01 -2.61 -4.07
C VAL A 33 11.85 -3.85 -3.76
N LEU A 34 12.02 -4.75 -4.74
CA LEU A 34 12.69 -6.06 -4.56
C LEU A 34 13.97 -6.02 -3.70
N PRO A 35 14.94 -5.10 -3.92
CA PRO A 35 16.21 -5.12 -3.18
C PRO A 35 16.07 -4.86 -1.68
N ALA A 36 15.02 -4.15 -1.26
CA ALA A 36 14.79 -3.78 0.14
C ALA A 36 14.05 -4.85 0.95
N LEU A 37 13.53 -5.90 0.30
CA LEU A 37 12.60 -6.85 0.92
C LEU A 37 13.27 -8.19 1.26
N LYS A 38 12.80 -8.82 2.34
CA LYS A 38 13.15 -10.21 2.69
C LYS A 38 12.30 -11.24 1.93
N GLY A 39 11.12 -10.81 1.51
CA GLY A 39 10.08 -11.62 0.87
C GLY A 39 8.73 -10.95 1.02
N GLY A 40 7.64 -11.67 0.88
CA GLY A 40 6.32 -11.10 1.11
C GLY A 40 5.17 -12.03 0.79
N VAL A 41 3.96 -11.53 1.04
CA VAL A 41 2.71 -12.17 0.64
C VAL A 41 2.00 -11.24 -0.33
N ILE A 42 1.62 -11.79 -1.48
CA ILE A 42 0.87 -11.09 -2.53
C ILE A 42 -0.54 -11.66 -2.55
N GLY A 43 -1.46 -10.93 -1.92
CA GLY A 43 -2.87 -11.25 -1.97
C GLY A 43 -3.53 -10.75 -3.24
N PHE A 44 -4.43 -11.55 -3.81
CA PHE A 44 -5.24 -11.14 -4.95
C PHE A 44 -6.60 -11.84 -4.93
N HIS A 45 -7.56 -11.29 -5.66
CA HIS A 45 -8.89 -11.85 -5.80
C HIS A 45 -9.51 -11.41 -7.13
N SER A 46 -10.28 -12.29 -7.76
CA SER A 46 -11.17 -11.97 -8.88
C SER A 46 -10.56 -11.10 -9.99
N CYS A 47 -9.26 -11.30 -10.29
CA CYS A 47 -8.57 -10.54 -11.33
C CYS A 47 -9.00 -11.01 -12.72
N SER A 48 -9.16 -10.08 -13.65
CA SER A 48 -9.63 -10.36 -15.02
C SER A 48 -8.80 -9.66 -16.11
N ASP A 49 -7.70 -9.01 -15.75
CA ASP A 49 -6.87 -8.19 -16.65
C ASP A 49 -5.46 -8.77 -16.91
N GLY A 50 -5.19 -10.00 -16.48
CA GLY A 50 -3.86 -10.63 -16.54
C GLY A 50 -3.04 -10.49 -15.25
N THR A 51 -3.51 -9.75 -14.25
CA THR A 51 -2.81 -9.57 -12.97
C THR A 51 -2.55 -10.89 -12.25
N LYS A 52 -3.49 -11.85 -12.30
CA LYS A 52 -3.35 -13.17 -11.64
C LYS A 52 -2.16 -13.94 -12.22
N GLU A 53 -2.12 -14.06 -13.54
CA GLU A 53 -1.08 -14.78 -14.27
C GLU A 53 0.28 -14.15 -14.00
N TYR A 54 0.35 -12.80 -14.02
CA TYR A 54 1.55 -12.07 -13.67
C TYR A 54 2.04 -12.39 -12.25
N ILE A 55 1.16 -12.37 -11.24
CA ILE A 55 1.53 -12.67 -9.85
C ILE A 55 2.11 -14.09 -9.72
N LEU A 56 1.49 -15.07 -10.37
CA LEU A 56 1.95 -16.46 -10.30
C LEU A 56 3.34 -16.62 -10.92
N GLU A 57 3.58 -16.02 -12.09
CA GLU A 57 4.91 -16.04 -12.73
C GLU A 57 5.95 -15.26 -11.92
N PHE A 58 5.57 -14.12 -11.34
CA PHE A 58 6.43 -13.34 -10.46
C PHE A 58 6.88 -14.17 -9.26
N CYS A 59 5.96 -14.84 -8.56
CA CYS A 59 6.30 -15.66 -7.39
C CYS A 59 7.10 -16.92 -7.75
N LYS A 60 6.93 -17.49 -8.95
CA LYS A 60 7.83 -18.56 -9.45
C LYS A 60 9.26 -18.05 -9.61
N LYS A 61 9.43 -16.85 -10.13
CA LYS A 61 10.74 -16.21 -10.31
C LYS A 61 11.36 -15.73 -9.00
N TYR A 62 10.53 -15.29 -8.06
CA TYR A 62 10.93 -14.77 -6.75
C TYR A 62 10.27 -15.60 -5.63
N PRO A 63 10.81 -16.80 -5.31
CA PRO A 63 10.18 -17.76 -4.40
C PRO A 63 10.10 -17.29 -2.94
N GLN A 64 10.75 -16.19 -2.59
CA GLN A 64 10.55 -15.52 -1.29
C GLN A 64 9.19 -14.80 -1.18
N PHE A 65 8.44 -14.69 -2.28
CA PHE A 65 7.07 -14.18 -2.30
C PHE A 65 6.06 -15.32 -2.42
N ILE A 66 4.99 -15.22 -1.63
CA ILE A 66 3.93 -16.22 -1.60
C ILE A 66 2.68 -15.61 -2.25
N PRO A 67 2.18 -16.18 -3.37
CA PRO A 67 0.92 -15.77 -3.95
C PRO A 67 -0.24 -16.35 -3.13
N VAL A 68 -1.24 -15.53 -2.82
CA VAL A 68 -2.41 -15.94 -2.06
C VAL A 68 -3.68 -15.46 -2.75
N GLU A 69 -4.38 -16.41 -3.39
CA GLU A 69 -5.70 -16.16 -3.95
C GLU A 69 -6.74 -16.19 -2.82
N TYR A 70 -7.51 -15.11 -2.70
CA TYR A 70 -8.64 -15.05 -1.78
C TYR A 70 -9.86 -15.66 -2.47
N PRO A 71 -10.56 -16.63 -1.84
CA PRO A 71 -11.57 -17.43 -2.52
C PRO A 71 -12.95 -16.73 -2.63
N TYR A 72 -13.04 -15.45 -2.26
CA TYR A 72 -14.27 -14.68 -2.27
C TYR A 72 -14.10 -13.38 -3.06
N ASP A 73 -15.18 -12.92 -3.67
CA ASP A 73 -15.24 -11.57 -4.23
C ASP A 73 -15.23 -10.53 -3.11
N VAL A 74 -14.42 -9.48 -3.27
CA VAL A 74 -14.26 -8.41 -2.29
C VAL A 74 -15.01 -7.17 -2.73
N ILE A 75 -15.83 -6.63 -1.83
CA ILE A 75 -16.52 -5.36 -2.03
C ILE A 75 -15.49 -4.22 -1.93
N PRO A 76 -15.42 -3.30 -2.90
CA PRO A 76 -14.47 -2.19 -2.89
C PRO A 76 -14.71 -1.16 -1.79
N SER A 77 -13.68 -0.36 -1.51
CA SER A 77 -13.76 0.74 -0.56
C SER A 77 -14.80 1.79 -1.01
N GLY A 78 -15.61 2.27 -0.08
CA GLY A 78 -16.65 3.27 -0.31
C GLY A 78 -17.88 2.77 -1.08
N ASP A 79 -17.97 1.47 -1.40
CA ASP A 79 -19.11 0.91 -2.12
C ASP A 79 -20.41 1.06 -1.32
N LYS A 80 -21.50 1.44 -2.00
CA LYS A 80 -22.82 1.69 -1.39
C LYS A 80 -23.43 0.45 -0.75
N ARG A 81 -23.03 -0.76 -1.14
CA ARG A 81 -23.44 -2.00 -0.46
C ARG A 81 -23.12 -1.98 1.02
N TYR A 82 -22.03 -1.31 1.41
CA TYR A 82 -21.68 -1.14 2.82
C TYR A 82 -22.60 -0.20 3.60
N MET A 83 -23.49 0.56 2.95
CA MET A 83 -24.51 1.38 3.64
C MET A 83 -25.57 0.50 4.29
N ASN A 84 -25.84 -0.66 3.72
CA ASN A 84 -26.76 -1.66 4.23
C ASN A 84 -25.96 -2.78 4.93
N ASN A 85 -26.60 -3.69 5.65
CA ASN A 85 -25.93 -4.86 6.24
C ASN A 85 -26.07 -6.12 5.36
N ASP A 86 -26.33 -5.92 4.07
CA ASP A 86 -26.66 -6.99 3.13
C ASP A 86 -25.44 -7.34 2.27
N PHE A 87 -24.49 -8.05 2.90
CA PHE A 87 -23.30 -8.58 2.24
C PHE A 87 -22.67 -9.71 3.06
N ASP A 88 -21.95 -10.60 2.39
CA ASP A 88 -21.15 -11.64 3.04
C ASP A 88 -19.96 -10.99 3.79
N ILE A 89 -19.71 -11.45 5.02
CA ILE A 89 -18.58 -11.00 5.84
C ILE A 89 -17.23 -11.24 5.15
N ASN A 90 -17.10 -12.31 4.36
CA ASN A 90 -15.91 -12.63 3.60
C ASN A 90 -15.69 -11.65 2.45
N SER A 91 -16.74 -11.03 1.93
CA SER A 91 -16.62 -9.97 0.93
C SER A 91 -16.17 -8.63 1.51
N ARG A 92 -15.96 -8.54 2.83
CA ARG A 92 -15.52 -7.31 3.50
C ARG A 92 -14.01 -7.10 3.36
N LEU A 93 -13.59 -5.85 3.17
CA LEU A 93 -12.18 -5.52 2.96
C LEU A 93 -11.28 -5.96 4.11
N ASP A 94 -11.64 -5.72 5.36
CA ASP A 94 -10.84 -6.17 6.50
C ASP A 94 -10.74 -7.70 6.59
N SER A 95 -11.78 -8.45 6.17
CA SER A 95 -11.73 -9.92 6.08
C SER A 95 -10.69 -10.37 5.06
N TYR A 96 -10.71 -9.78 3.86
CA TYR A 96 -9.69 -10.01 2.85
C TYR A 96 -8.29 -9.64 3.36
N TYR A 97 -8.13 -8.45 3.92
CA TYR A 97 -6.84 -7.99 4.44
C TYR A 97 -6.30 -8.90 5.54
N ASN A 98 -7.12 -9.29 6.52
CA ASN A 98 -6.70 -10.18 7.60
C ASN A 98 -6.36 -11.58 7.08
N PHE A 99 -7.11 -12.11 6.10
CA PHE A 99 -6.80 -13.40 5.48
C PHE A 99 -5.41 -13.43 4.85
N ILE A 100 -5.03 -12.36 4.15
CA ILE A 100 -3.69 -12.20 3.57
C ILE A 100 -2.65 -11.94 4.67
N TRP A 101 -2.97 -11.08 5.64
CA TRP A 101 -2.09 -10.73 6.76
C TRP A 101 -1.66 -11.95 7.57
N ASP A 102 -2.56 -12.91 7.78
CA ASP A 102 -2.28 -14.12 8.56
C ASP A 102 -1.31 -15.09 7.88
N LYS A 103 -0.96 -14.85 6.61
CA LYS A 103 0.09 -15.60 5.91
C LYS A 103 1.48 -14.99 6.09
N LEU A 104 1.57 -13.76 6.61
CA LEU A 104 2.86 -13.12 6.90
C LEU A 104 3.50 -13.72 8.15
N PRO A 105 4.84 -13.75 8.22
CA PRO A 105 5.53 -14.17 9.43
C PRO A 105 5.18 -13.22 10.59
N LYS A 106 4.95 -13.80 11.77
CA LYS A 106 4.75 -13.06 13.01
C LYS A 106 6.12 -12.63 13.57
N ASP A 107 6.13 -11.57 14.37
CA ASP A 107 7.34 -11.01 14.98
C ASP A 107 8.44 -10.64 13.97
N GLU A 108 8.01 -10.14 12.82
CA GLU A 108 8.87 -9.62 11.75
C GLU A 108 8.44 -8.20 11.34
N TRP A 109 9.34 -7.46 10.72
CA TRP A 109 9.00 -6.16 10.13
C TRP A 109 8.22 -6.33 8.83
N ILE A 110 7.16 -5.56 8.67
CA ILE A 110 6.28 -5.59 7.50
C ILE A 110 6.18 -4.20 6.89
N ILE A 111 6.18 -4.14 5.56
CA ILE A 111 5.88 -2.95 4.78
C ILE A 111 4.63 -3.18 3.93
N LYS A 112 3.68 -2.23 3.94
CA LYS A 112 2.55 -2.24 2.98
C LYS A 112 3.00 -1.67 1.65
N ILE A 113 2.85 -2.45 0.59
CA ILE A 113 3.17 -2.06 -0.79
C ILE A 113 1.89 -2.16 -1.63
N ASP A 114 1.56 -1.09 -2.32
CA ASP A 114 0.42 -1.02 -3.25
C ASP A 114 0.92 -1.20 -4.70
N GLY A 115 0.12 -1.86 -5.55
CA GLY A 115 0.48 -2.24 -6.93
C GLY A 115 0.64 -1.09 -7.93
N ASP A 116 0.37 0.12 -7.50
CA ASP A 116 0.44 1.38 -8.24
C ASP A 116 1.51 2.34 -7.68
N HIS A 117 2.41 1.85 -6.82
CA HIS A 117 3.50 2.64 -6.26
C HIS A 117 4.84 2.26 -6.88
N ILE A 118 5.56 3.23 -7.44
CA ILE A 118 6.96 3.10 -7.86
C ILE A 118 7.85 3.71 -6.78
N TRP A 119 8.84 2.96 -6.31
CA TRP A 119 9.67 3.34 -5.17
C TRP A 119 11.06 3.81 -5.61
N ASN A 120 11.55 4.87 -4.96
CA ASN A 120 12.97 5.19 -4.94
C ASN A 120 13.65 4.26 -3.92
N ILE A 121 14.52 3.37 -4.41
CA ILE A 121 15.12 2.33 -3.57
C ILE A 121 16.01 2.91 -2.47
N GLU A 122 16.80 3.94 -2.75
CA GLU A 122 17.69 4.57 -1.75
C GLU A 122 16.89 5.24 -0.63
N ALA A 123 15.78 5.89 -0.99
CA ALA A 123 14.86 6.48 -0.02
C ALA A 123 14.15 5.40 0.81
N LEU A 124 13.73 4.29 0.19
CA LEU A 124 13.13 3.16 0.90
C LEU A 124 14.12 2.52 1.89
N GLU A 125 15.34 2.23 1.47
CA GLU A 125 16.39 1.72 2.36
C GLU A 125 16.70 2.70 3.49
N SER A 126 16.65 3.99 3.22
CA SER A 126 16.80 5.04 4.22
C SER A 126 15.67 5.00 5.27
N LEU A 127 14.43 4.80 4.85
CA LEU A 127 13.28 4.62 5.74
C LEU A 127 13.41 3.35 6.57
N CYS A 128 13.95 2.26 6.01
CA CYS A 128 14.26 1.03 6.73
C CYS A 128 15.37 1.20 7.80
N ARG A 129 16.09 2.32 7.85
CA ARG A 129 17.03 2.62 8.94
C ARG A 129 16.39 3.38 10.10
N LEU A 130 15.15 3.86 9.96
CA LEU A 130 14.49 4.68 10.98
C LEU A 130 14.03 3.89 12.21
N PRO A 131 13.44 2.68 12.09
CA PRO A 131 12.95 1.97 13.26
C PRO A 131 14.08 1.66 14.25
N ILE A 132 13.86 1.96 15.53
CA ILE A 132 14.78 1.63 16.63
C ILE A 132 14.13 0.59 17.55
N ARG A 133 12.82 0.74 17.79
CA ARG A 133 12.02 -0.11 18.69
C ARG A 133 10.97 -0.85 17.88
N LYS A 134 10.59 -2.05 18.32
CA LYS A 134 9.49 -2.82 17.69
C LYS A 134 8.13 -2.10 17.74
N THR A 135 7.99 -1.09 18.60
CA THR A 135 6.81 -0.21 18.68
C THR A 135 6.86 0.97 17.71
N ASP A 136 7.97 1.22 17.03
CA ASP A 136 8.02 2.26 16.00
C ASP A 136 7.19 1.85 14.79
N CYS A 137 6.52 2.84 14.19
CA CYS A 137 5.76 2.71 12.96
C CYS A 137 6.12 3.87 12.04
N ILE A 138 6.72 3.55 10.90
CA ILE A 138 7.10 4.56 9.91
C ILE A 138 5.88 4.78 9.02
N ILE A 139 5.38 6.01 8.96
CA ILE A 139 4.32 6.40 8.02
C ILE A 139 5.00 6.83 6.73
N LEU A 140 4.59 6.22 5.61
CA LEU A 140 5.22 6.40 4.31
C LEU A 140 4.46 7.45 3.53
N SER A 141 5.14 8.56 3.25
CA SER A 141 4.64 9.67 2.45
C SER A 141 4.83 9.37 0.97
N ARG A 142 3.93 9.88 0.13
CA ARG A 142 3.93 9.65 -1.32
C ARG A 142 3.60 10.91 -2.10
N ILE A 143 3.99 10.93 -3.37
CA ILE A 143 3.50 11.91 -4.34
C ILE A 143 2.51 11.20 -5.25
N ASN A 144 1.28 11.72 -5.35
CA ASN A 144 0.36 11.24 -6.37
C ASN A 144 0.71 11.89 -7.71
N LEU A 145 0.97 11.05 -8.71
CA LEU A 145 1.19 11.47 -10.09
C LEU A 145 -0.07 11.19 -10.90
N HIS A 146 -0.49 12.21 -11.66
CA HIS A 146 -1.47 12.06 -12.72
C HIS A 146 -0.74 12.10 -14.06
N CYS A 147 -0.98 11.11 -14.91
CA CYS A 147 -0.36 11.00 -16.23
C CYS A 147 -1.41 11.24 -17.31
N ASP A 148 -1.21 12.26 -18.14
CA ASP A 148 -2.05 12.56 -19.29
C ASP A 148 -1.17 12.90 -20.50
N ASN A 149 -1.40 12.26 -21.64
CA ASN A 149 -0.68 12.48 -22.90
C ASN A 149 0.86 12.47 -22.74
N GLY A 150 1.39 11.49 -21.99
CA GLY A 150 2.83 11.34 -21.73
C GLY A 150 3.43 12.39 -20.77
N LYS A 151 2.59 13.24 -20.16
CA LYS A 151 3.00 14.27 -19.19
C LYS A 151 2.53 13.91 -17.80
N CYS A 152 3.38 14.16 -16.81
CA CYS A 152 3.10 13.90 -15.40
C CYS A 152 2.76 15.19 -14.66
N TYR A 153 1.72 15.16 -13.83
CA TYR A 153 1.25 16.28 -13.03
C TYR A 153 1.18 15.89 -11.56
N ILE A 154 1.44 16.85 -10.69
CA ILE A 154 1.22 16.74 -9.24
C ILE A 154 0.12 17.70 -8.81
N HIS A 155 -0.59 17.37 -7.75
CA HIS A 155 -1.60 18.27 -7.19
C HIS A 155 -0.94 19.55 -6.63
N ARG A 156 -1.43 20.72 -7.02
CA ARG A 156 -0.85 22.02 -6.63
C ARG A 156 -0.85 22.28 -5.12
N LYS A 157 -1.98 22.02 -4.45
CA LYS A 157 -2.16 22.25 -3.00
C LYS A 157 -1.59 21.14 -2.10
N TYR A 158 -1.63 19.89 -2.54
CA TYR A 158 -1.22 18.72 -1.75
C TYR A 158 -0.24 17.85 -2.54
N PRO A 159 0.96 18.36 -2.85
CA PRO A 159 1.92 17.66 -3.69
C PRO A 159 2.47 16.39 -3.01
N ILE A 160 2.53 16.39 -1.68
CA ILE A 160 2.91 15.23 -0.86
C ILE A 160 1.71 14.84 0.00
N MET A 161 1.38 13.55 0.00
CA MET A 161 0.31 12.97 0.81
C MET A 161 0.86 12.05 1.89
N GLU A 162 0.33 12.21 3.10
CA GLU A 162 0.60 11.34 4.25
C GLU A 162 -0.70 10.73 4.76
N GLY A 163 -1.22 9.75 4.00
CA GLY A 163 -2.56 9.20 4.26
C GLY A 163 -2.65 8.29 5.50
N GLY A 164 -1.54 7.95 6.14
CA GLY A 164 -1.52 6.97 7.24
C GLY A 164 -1.86 5.53 6.84
N ASP A 165 -2.09 5.30 5.55
CA ASP A 165 -2.47 4.01 4.94
C ASP A 165 -1.26 3.27 4.32
N SER A 166 -0.07 3.87 4.31
CA SER A 166 1.17 3.20 3.92
C SER A 166 2.19 3.33 5.05
N TRP A 167 2.81 2.20 5.41
CA TRP A 167 3.61 2.13 6.64
C TRP A 167 4.63 0.99 6.61
N ILE A 168 5.62 1.12 7.50
CA ILE A 168 6.48 0.02 7.98
C ILE A 168 6.19 -0.17 9.47
N LEU A 169 5.91 -1.41 9.90
CA LEU A 169 5.67 -1.73 11.31
C LEU A 169 6.07 -3.16 11.65
N TYR A 170 6.25 -3.43 12.93
CA TYR A 170 6.52 -4.78 13.43
C TYR A 170 5.22 -5.59 13.62
N ASN A 171 5.13 -6.79 13.05
CA ASN A 171 3.96 -7.66 13.07
C ASN A 171 3.79 -8.39 14.41
N HIS A 172 3.29 -7.64 15.39
CA HIS A 172 2.92 -8.15 16.70
C HIS A 172 1.54 -7.61 17.07
N ASN A 173 0.59 -8.52 17.30
CA ASN A 173 -0.82 -8.20 17.61
C ASN A 173 -1.48 -7.21 16.64
N VAL A 174 -1.23 -7.40 15.33
CA VAL A 174 -1.77 -6.55 14.27
C VAL A 174 -3.03 -7.16 13.69
N ARG A 175 -4.10 -6.37 13.58
CA ARG A 175 -5.37 -6.78 12.96
C ARG A 175 -6.06 -5.59 12.30
N PHE A 176 -6.56 -5.78 11.08
CA PHE A 176 -7.40 -4.79 10.40
C PHE A 176 -8.82 -4.85 10.95
N LEU A 177 -9.46 -3.69 11.06
CA LEU A 177 -10.85 -3.54 11.46
C LEU A 177 -11.66 -2.93 10.31
N PHE A 178 -12.90 -3.35 10.16
CA PHE A 178 -13.82 -2.64 9.28
C PHE A 178 -14.25 -1.31 9.89
N ASN A 179 -14.21 -0.24 9.09
CA ASN A 179 -14.69 1.07 9.47
C ASN A 179 -15.63 1.62 8.39
N ARG A 180 -16.82 2.06 8.78
CA ARG A 180 -17.75 2.75 7.88
C ARG A 180 -18.48 3.86 8.62
N GLY A 181 -19.00 4.82 7.87
CA GLY A 181 -19.76 5.94 8.43
C GLY A 181 -19.98 7.03 7.41
N TRP A 182 -20.30 8.22 7.92
CA TRP A 182 -20.55 9.41 7.12
C TRP A 182 -19.63 10.52 7.61
N ASN A 183 -19.01 11.26 6.69
CA ASN A 183 -18.26 12.46 6.98
C ASN A 183 -18.68 13.56 6.01
N ASP A 184 -19.17 14.69 6.51
CA ASP A 184 -19.66 15.82 5.70
C ASP A 184 -20.65 15.39 4.59
N GLY A 185 -21.55 14.45 4.90
CA GLY A 185 -22.52 13.91 3.94
C GLY A 185 -21.96 12.88 2.95
N HIS A 186 -20.66 12.59 3.01
CA HIS A 186 -20.02 11.55 2.20
C HIS A 186 -19.90 10.24 2.99
N PHE A 187 -20.49 9.18 2.45
CA PHE A 187 -20.33 7.84 2.99
C PHE A 187 -18.92 7.32 2.75
N PHE A 188 -18.34 6.67 3.77
CA PHE A 188 -17.08 5.96 3.65
C PHE A 188 -17.23 4.55 4.21
N ALA A 189 -16.47 3.62 3.63
CA ALA A 189 -16.30 2.26 4.14
C ALA A 189 -14.95 1.71 3.68
N TYR A 190 -14.12 1.26 4.61
CA TYR A 190 -12.78 0.76 4.34
C TYR A 190 -12.27 -0.08 5.50
N GLU A 191 -11.27 -0.90 5.23
CA GLU A 191 -10.43 -1.47 6.27
C GLU A 191 -9.54 -0.41 6.90
N ARG A 192 -9.44 -0.43 8.21
CA ARG A 192 -8.56 0.44 8.98
C ARG A 192 -7.61 -0.42 9.76
N LEU A 193 -6.32 -0.13 9.68
CA LEU A 193 -5.37 -0.63 10.67
C LEU A 193 -5.30 0.34 11.86
N PRO A 194 -5.70 -0.07 13.07
CA PRO A 194 -5.51 0.75 14.26
C PRO A 194 -4.02 0.88 14.59
N LEU A 195 -3.53 2.11 14.70
CA LEU A 195 -2.17 2.44 15.12
C LEU A 195 -2.23 3.35 16.36
N PRO A 196 -2.66 2.83 17.53
CA PRO A 196 -2.86 3.63 18.72
C PRO A 196 -1.52 4.18 19.25
N ARG A 197 -1.48 5.47 19.58
CA ARG A 197 -0.24 6.17 19.99
C ARG A 197 0.44 5.56 21.22
N LYS A 198 -0.33 4.93 22.11
CA LYS A 198 0.20 4.26 23.32
C LYS A 198 1.02 3.01 22.99
N GLU A 199 0.74 2.36 21.86
CA GLU A 199 1.40 1.11 21.45
C GLU A 199 2.34 1.32 20.27
N ARG A 200 2.08 2.34 19.43
CA ARG A 200 2.81 2.61 18.20
C ARG A 200 3.31 4.05 18.17
N LYS A 201 4.63 4.24 18.19
CA LYS A 201 5.26 5.55 17.97
C LYS A 201 5.33 5.81 16.47
N LYS A 202 4.53 6.76 15.99
CA LYS A 202 4.52 7.16 14.58
C LYS A 202 5.72 8.05 14.27
N ILE A 203 6.45 7.69 13.21
CA ILE A 203 7.56 8.46 12.66
C ILE A 203 7.18 8.78 11.22
N LEU A 204 7.15 10.07 10.87
CA LEU A 204 6.88 10.48 9.49
C LEU A 204 8.13 10.27 8.64
N GLY A 205 8.00 9.49 7.58
CA GLY A 205 9.07 9.19 6.65
C GLY A 205 9.33 10.34 5.68
N ILE A 206 10.48 10.32 5.03
CA ILE A 206 10.67 11.06 3.78
C ILE A 206 9.77 10.49 2.69
N CYS A 207 9.44 11.30 1.69
CA CYS A 207 8.76 10.81 0.49
C CYS A 207 9.67 9.83 -0.26
N SER A 208 9.19 8.60 -0.48
CA SER A 208 9.99 7.53 -1.09
C SER A 208 9.34 6.89 -2.31
N ASN A 209 8.13 7.29 -2.67
CA ASN A 209 7.40 6.66 -3.76
C ASN A 209 6.48 7.63 -4.49
N TRP A 210 6.28 7.29 -5.77
CA TRP A 210 5.30 7.90 -6.65
C TRP A 210 4.12 6.95 -6.80
N ASN A 211 2.92 7.46 -6.55
CA ASN A 211 1.68 6.72 -6.62
C ASN A 211 0.91 7.13 -7.88
N PHE A 212 0.36 6.17 -8.60
CA PHE A 212 -0.34 6.37 -9.88
C PHE A 212 -1.84 6.04 -9.77
N PRO A 213 -2.61 6.82 -8.99
CA PRO A 213 -3.99 6.47 -8.64
C PRO A 213 -4.96 6.46 -9.84
N VAL A 214 -4.65 7.18 -10.92
CA VAL A 214 -5.51 7.34 -12.11
C VAL A 214 -5.25 6.29 -13.18
N VAL A 215 -4.14 5.55 -13.11
CA VAL A 215 -3.91 4.41 -14.02
C VAL A 215 -4.92 3.29 -13.74
N LYS A 216 -5.48 3.27 -12.52
CA LYS A 216 -6.66 2.47 -12.18
C LYS A 216 -7.88 3.10 -12.82
N ASN A 217 -8.63 2.33 -13.60
CA ASN A 217 -9.83 2.75 -14.33
C ASN A 217 -10.97 3.36 -13.46
N ARG A 218 -10.77 3.53 -12.14
CA ARG A 218 -11.76 3.99 -11.15
C ARG A 218 -11.63 5.44 -10.69
N ARG A 219 -10.54 6.15 -11.03
CA ARG A 219 -10.30 7.53 -10.57
C ARG A 219 -9.90 8.41 -11.75
N ASP A 220 -10.88 8.87 -12.52
CA ASP A 220 -10.68 9.85 -13.60
C ASP A 220 -11.28 11.21 -13.21
N ASP A 221 -10.95 11.67 -11.99
CA ASP A 221 -11.47 12.91 -11.40
C ASP A 221 -10.44 14.05 -11.40
N PHE A 222 -9.27 13.83 -12.00
CA PHE A 222 -8.22 14.84 -12.04
C PHE A 222 -8.57 15.96 -13.02
N LYS A 223 -8.63 17.19 -12.50
CA LYS A 223 -8.75 18.39 -13.32
C LYS A 223 -7.37 18.95 -13.58
N LYS A 224 -7.05 19.17 -14.86
CA LYS A 224 -5.76 19.71 -15.29
C LYS A 224 -5.39 21.04 -14.60
N ASP A 225 -6.39 21.87 -14.28
CA ASP A 225 -6.21 23.15 -13.59
C ASP A 225 -5.72 23.00 -12.14
N ASP A 226 -5.94 21.84 -11.52
CA ASP A 226 -5.43 21.50 -10.17
C ASP A 226 -3.99 20.95 -10.22
N GLY A 227 -3.44 20.77 -11.43
CA GLY A 227 -2.15 20.16 -11.73
C GLY A 227 -1.00 21.14 -11.92
N VAL A 228 0.15 20.81 -11.35
CA VAL A 228 1.44 21.37 -11.74
C VAL A 228 2.16 20.35 -12.62
N LEU A 229 2.46 20.72 -13.86
CA LEU A 229 3.24 19.91 -14.79
C LEU A 229 4.66 19.71 -14.23
N LEU A 230 5.08 18.47 -14.08
CA LEU A 230 6.47 18.14 -13.82
C LEU A 230 7.27 18.43 -15.09
N LYS A 231 8.27 19.30 -14.95
CA LYS A 231 9.28 19.58 -15.96
C LYS A 231 10.57 18.88 -15.55
N ASP A 232 11.33 18.44 -16.54
CA ASP A 232 12.66 17.84 -16.35
C ASP A 232 13.62 18.78 -15.61
#